data_AF-A0A8E0REU0-F1
#
_entry.id   AF-A0A8E0REU0-F1
#
_cell.length_a   1.000
_cell.length_b   1.000
_cell.length_c   1.000
_cell.angle_alpha   90.00
_cell.angle_beta   90.00
_cell.angle_gamma   90.00
#
_symmetry.space_group_name_H-M   'P 1'
#
loop_
_entity.id
_entity.type
_entity.pdbx_description
1 polymer ?
#
loop_
_entity_poly.entity_id
_entity_poly.type
_entity_poly.pdbx_seq_one_letter_code
_entity_poly.pdbx_strand_id
1 'polypeptide(L)'
;MANWEELNFRERELQEQEERIMAETRQVESVTEYYQNFSQQEQRFFYDLSEKFYHTESNLTSFLNQKMGELDFKTKRILSDLDQASEELQGNRRQIIYDLEELDYDRQKLAFEEIEER
;
A
#
# COMPACT_ATOMS: atom_id res chain seq x y z
N MET A 1 -24.69 30.86 5.13
CA MET A 1 -23.59 31.04 4.15
C MET A 1 -22.25 30.49 4.65
N ALA A 2 -21.73 30.88 5.82
CA ALA A 2 -20.43 30.41 6.32
C ALA A 2 -20.32 28.86 6.45
N ASN A 3 -21.37 28.18 6.92
CA ASN A 3 -21.35 26.72 7.08
C ASN A 3 -21.26 25.96 5.74
N TRP A 4 -21.88 26.47 4.66
CA TRP A 4 -21.79 25.86 3.33
C TRP A 4 -20.37 25.95 2.76
N GLU A 5 -19.70 27.10 2.94
CA GLU A 5 -18.33 27.29 2.48
C GLU A 5 -17.34 26.39 3.24
N GLU A 6 -17.55 26.22 4.55
CA GLU A 6 -16.75 25.32 5.38
C GLU A 6 -16.90 23.85 4.97
N LEU A 7 -18.13 23.37 4.75
CA LEU A 7 -18.39 22.01 4.28
C LEU A 7 -17.79 21.74 2.89
N ASN A 8 -17.84 22.72 1.98
CA ASN A 8 -17.25 22.61 0.65
C ASN A 8 -15.72 22.71 0.65
N PHE A 9 -15.15 23.41 1.62
CA PHE A 9 -13.70 23.44 1.81
C PHE A 9 -13.21 22.09 2.31
N ARG A 10 -13.86 21.54 3.34
CA ARG A 10 -13.47 20.26 3.95
C ARG A 10 -13.64 19.07 2.99
N GLU A 11 -14.69 19.04 2.17
CA GLU A 11 -14.84 18.02 1.12
C GLU A 11 -13.67 18.04 0.14
N ARG A 12 -13.24 19.23 -0.31
CA ARG A 12 -12.10 19.35 -1.23
C ARG A 12 -10.80 18.85 -0.60
N GLU A 13 -10.55 19.19 0.66
CA GLU A 13 -9.37 18.67 1.36
C GLU A 13 -9.38 17.14 1.46
N LEU A 14 -10.54 16.54 1.76
CA LEU A 14 -10.70 15.09 1.82
C LEU A 14 -10.52 14.42 0.44
N GLN A 15 -11.04 15.02 -0.63
CA GLN A 15 -10.83 14.54 -2.00
C GLN A 15 -9.34 14.59 -2.40
N GLU A 16 -8.64 15.69 -2.09
CA GLU A 16 -7.20 15.80 -2.33
C GLU A 16 -6.38 14.80 -1.50
N GLN A 17 -6.84 14.47 -0.28
CA GLN A 17 -6.23 13.40 0.51
C GLN A 17 -6.49 12.02 -0.11
N GLU A 18 -7.72 11.74 -0.59
CA GLU A 18 -8.03 10.47 -1.26
C GLU A 18 -7.15 10.27 -2.50
N GLU A 19 -7.01 11.31 -3.34
CA GLU A 19 -6.18 11.24 -4.54
C GLU A 19 -4.71 10.93 -4.22
N ARG A 20 -4.17 11.56 -3.15
CA ARG A 20 -2.81 11.28 -2.67
C ARG A 20 -2.65 9.83 -2.20
N ILE A 21 -3.60 9.34 -1.41
CA ILE A 21 -3.59 7.94 -0.94
C ILE A 21 -3.67 6.99 -2.13
N MET A 22 -4.53 7.26 -3.11
CA MET A 22 -4.66 6.43 -4.32
C MET A 22 -3.35 6.41 -5.14
N ALA A 23 -2.65 7.53 -5.23
CA ALA A 23 -1.35 7.58 -5.89
C ALA A 23 -0.30 6.76 -5.14
N GLU A 24 -0.27 6.87 -3.81
CA GLU A 24 0.65 6.11 -2.96
C GLU A 24 0.35 4.61 -2.98
N THR A 25 -0.93 4.21 -2.95
CA THR A 25 -1.35 2.81 -3.08
C THR A 25 -0.83 2.20 -4.38
N ARG A 26 -0.98 2.89 -5.52
CA ARG A 26 -0.44 2.42 -6.80
C ARG A 26 1.08 2.28 -6.79
N GLN A 27 1.77 3.17 -6.08
CA GLN A 27 3.23 3.09 -5.94
C GLN A 27 3.63 1.86 -5.11
N VAL A 28 2.96 1.62 -3.98
CA VAL A 28 3.18 0.41 -3.16
C VAL A 28 2.92 -0.85 -3.98
N GLU A 29 1.80 -0.94 -4.69
CA GLU A 29 1.47 -2.06 -5.58
C GLU A 29 2.58 -2.31 -6.62
N SER A 30 3.06 -1.26 -7.28
CA SER A 30 4.12 -1.35 -8.28
C SER A 30 5.45 -1.84 -7.69
N VAL A 31 5.82 -1.35 -6.50
CA VAL A 31 7.04 -1.78 -5.81
C VAL A 31 6.92 -3.23 -5.34
N THR A 32 5.76 -3.62 -4.83
CA THR A 32 5.47 -5.01 -4.43
C THR A 32 5.61 -5.97 -5.62
N GLU A 33 5.00 -5.66 -6.76
CA GLU A 33 5.12 -6.48 -7.97
C GLU A 33 6.59 -6.59 -8.43
N TYR A 34 7.31 -5.47 -8.43
CA TYR A 34 8.74 -5.45 -8.76
C TYR A 34 9.57 -6.36 -7.86
N TYR A 35 9.39 -6.28 -6.53
CA TYR A 35 10.13 -7.10 -5.57
C TYR A 35 9.76 -8.58 -5.65
N GLN A 36 8.48 -8.90 -5.88
CA GLN A 36 8.05 -10.28 -6.08
C GLN A 36 8.69 -10.89 -7.32
N ASN A 37 8.71 -10.16 -8.44
CA ASN A 37 9.35 -10.62 -9.67
C ASN A 37 10.88 -10.75 -9.50
N PHE A 38 11.52 -9.74 -8.91
CA PHE A 38 12.95 -9.78 -8.61
C PHE A 38 13.33 -11.00 -7.76
N SER A 39 12.58 -11.26 -6.69
CA SER A 39 12.80 -12.42 -5.82
C SER A 39 12.68 -13.74 -6.57
N GLN A 40 11.66 -13.88 -7.42
CA GLN A 40 11.49 -15.10 -8.23
C GLN A 40 12.66 -15.30 -9.20
N GLN A 41 13.17 -14.22 -9.80
CA GLN A 41 14.33 -14.29 -10.69
C GLN A 41 15.61 -14.67 -9.94
N GLU A 42 15.86 -14.07 -8.77
CA GLU A 42 17.01 -14.42 -7.94
C GLU A 42 16.94 -15.88 -7.47
N GLN A 43 15.78 -16.35 -7.00
CA GLN A 43 15.61 -17.73 -6.57
C GLN A 43 15.94 -18.72 -7.71
N ARG A 44 15.46 -18.44 -8.93
CA ARG A 44 15.81 -19.25 -10.11
C ARG A 44 17.31 -19.21 -10.40
N PHE A 45 17.93 -18.03 -10.37
CA PHE A 45 19.36 -17.87 -10.58
C PHE A 45 20.19 -18.71 -9.59
N PHE A 46 19.88 -18.61 -8.29
CA PHE A 46 20.60 -19.38 -7.28
C PHE A 46 20.33 -20.87 -7.37
N TYR A 47 19.11 -21.28 -7.72
CA TYR A 47 18.77 -22.68 -7.97
C TYR A 47 19.61 -23.26 -9.12
N ASP A 48 19.61 -22.61 -10.28
CA ASP A 48 20.40 -23.01 -11.45
C ASP A 48 21.90 -23.07 -11.15
N LEU A 49 22.39 -22.12 -10.33
CA LEU A 49 23.78 -22.09 -9.92
C LEU A 49 24.10 -23.24 -8.97
N SER A 50 23.22 -23.52 -8.00
CA SER A 50 23.38 -24.64 -7.07
C SER A 50 23.39 -25.99 -7.80
N GLU A 51 22.54 -26.17 -8.81
CA GLU A 51 22.47 -27.39 -9.61
C GLU A 51 23.78 -27.63 -10.40
N LYS A 52 24.30 -26.58 -11.05
CA LYS A 52 25.58 -26.64 -11.80
C LYS A 52 26.77 -27.01 -10.94
N PHE A 53 26.76 -26.62 -9.66
CA PHE A 53 27.87 -26.87 -8.74
C PHE A 53 27.64 -28.05 -7.78
N TYR A 54 26.49 -28.74 -7.88
CA TYR A 54 26.04 -29.78 -6.96
C TYR A 54 27.07 -30.93 -6.78
N HIS A 55 27.82 -31.27 -7.83
CA HIS A 55 28.83 -32.34 -7.81
C HIS A 55 30.26 -31.86 -7.57
N THR A 56 30.49 -30.55 -7.46
CA THR A 56 31.83 -29.98 -7.59
C THR A 56 32.44 -29.63 -6.23
N GLU A 57 31.71 -28.95 -5.34
CA GLU A 57 32.24 -28.56 -4.01
C GLU A 57 31.13 -28.37 -2.94
N SER A 58 31.20 -29.15 -1.85
CA SER A 58 30.29 -29.06 -0.68
C SER A 58 30.24 -27.66 -0.03
N ASN A 59 31.38 -26.96 -0.02
CA ASN A 59 31.49 -25.62 0.57
C ASN A 59 30.75 -24.56 -0.27
N LEU A 60 30.81 -24.67 -1.60
CA LEU A 60 30.12 -23.75 -2.50
C LEU A 60 28.61 -23.92 -2.40
N THR A 61 28.12 -25.16 -2.40
CA THR A 61 26.69 -25.47 -2.20
C THR A 61 26.18 -24.91 -0.86
N SER A 62 26.93 -25.09 0.22
CA SER A 62 26.59 -24.54 1.54
C SER A 62 26.53 -23.01 1.52
N PHE A 63 27.49 -22.34 0.89
CA PHE A 63 27.51 -20.88 0.75
C PHE A 63 26.31 -20.35 -0.04
N LEU A 64 25.97 -21.01 -1.16
CA LEU A 64 24.83 -20.62 -2.01
C LEU A 64 23.50 -20.79 -1.26
N ASN A 65 23.32 -21.89 -0.53
CA ASN A 65 22.14 -22.12 0.29
C ASN A 65 22.00 -21.07 1.39
N GLN A 66 23.12 -20.69 2.04
CA GLN A 66 23.11 -19.61 3.02
C GLN A 66 22.68 -18.28 2.38
N LYS A 67 23.22 -17.94 1.20
CA LYS A 67 22.86 -16.70 0.50
C LYS A 67 21.41 -16.68 0.06
N MET A 68 20.88 -17.80 -0.42
CA MET A 68 19.44 -17.93 -0.70
C MET A 68 18.59 -17.68 0.55
N GLY A 69 18.96 -18.25 1.70
CA GLY A 69 18.24 -18.02 2.96
C GLY A 69 18.28 -16.55 3.41
N GLU A 70 19.44 -15.89 3.29
CA GLU A 70 19.58 -14.46 3.62
C GLU A 70 18.74 -13.57 2.70
N LEU A 71 18.68 -13.89 1.40
CA LEU A 71 17.89 -13.14 0.43
C LEU A 71 16.39 -13.37 0.64
N ASP A 72 15.95 -14.61 0.81
CA ASP A 72 14.56 -14.95 1.07
C ASP A 72 14.04 -14.24 2.34
N PHE A 73 14.84 -14.23 3.40
CA PHE A 73 14.51 -13.49 4.61
C PHE A 73 14.35 -11.99 4.37
N LYS A 74 15.30 -11.36 3.65
CA LYS A 74 15.24 -9.93 3.34
C LYS A 74 14.03 -9.59 2.47
N THR A 75 13.76 -10.38 1.44
CA THR A 75 12.60 -10.19 0.57
C THR A 75 11.31 -10.30 1.36
N LYS A 76 11.14 -11.35 2.19
CA LYS A 76 9.95 -11.52 3.01
C LYS A 76 9.72 -10.35 3.94
N ARG A 77 10.79 -9.81 4.52
CA ARG A 77 10.70 -8.61 5.36
C ARG A 77 10.21 -7.40 4.56
N ILE A 78 10.79 -7.13 3.40
CA ILE A 78 10.39 -5.98 2.56
C ILE A 78 8.93 -6.14 2.11
N LEU A 79 8.52 -7.33 1.67
CA LEU A 79 7.13 -7.59 1.28
C LEU A 79 6.18 -7.42 2.47
N SER A 80 6.57 -7.87 3.67
CA SER A 80 5.79 -7.64 4.88
C SER A 80 5.64 -6.14 5.21
N ASP A 81 6.70 -5.36 5.05
CA ASP A 81 6.66 -3.91 5.28
C ASP A 81 5.74 -3.22 4.24
N LEU A 82 5.76 -3.68 2.99
CA LEU A 82 4.87 -3.19 1.92
C LEU A 82 3.41 -3.59 2.14
N ASP A 83 3.15 -4.81 2.62
CA ASP A 83 1.81 -5.27 2.97
C ASP A 83 1.23 -4.42 4.12
N GLN A 84 2.02 -4.14 5.15
CA GLN A 84 1.60 -3.25 6.24
C GLN A 84 1.29 -1.84 5.73
N ALA A 85 2.15 -1.27 4.88
CA ALA A 85 1.90 0.05 4.28
C ALA A 85 0.60 0.06 3.46
N SER A 86 0.31 -1.02 2.72
CA SER A 86 -0.94 -1.18 1.97
C SER A 86 -2.16 -1.21 2.90
N GLU A 87 -2.10 -1.94 4.01
CA GLU A 87 -3.18 -1.99 5.01
C GLU A 87 -3.44 -0.63 5.65
N GLU A 88 -2.38 0.12 5.98
CA GLU A 88 -2.47 1.47 6.52
C GLU A 88 -3.12 2.44 5.53
N LEU A 89 -2.70 2.42 4.25
CA LEU A 89 -3.31 3.24 3.20
C LEU A 89 -4.79 2.90 2.99
N GLN A 90 -5.15 1.61 2.99
CA GLN A 90 -6.54 1.20 2.90
C GLN A 90 -7.36 1.66 4.12
N GLY A 91 -6.77 1.60 5.32
CA GLY A 91 -7.38 2.12 6.54
C GLY A 91 -7.68 3.61 6.44
N ASN A 92 -6.68 4.39 6.03
CA ASN A 92 -6.82 5.85 5.85
C ASN A 92 -7.86 6.17 4.77
N ARG A 93 -7.89 5.43 3.66
CA ARG A 93 -8.89 5.63 2.62
C ARG A 93 -10.30 5.36 3.12
N ARG A 94 -10.51 4.29 3.90
CA ARG A 94 -11.83 4.01 4.52
C ARG A 94 -12.26 5.16 5.43
N GLN A 95 -11.34 5.71 6.22
CA GLN A 95 -11.63 6.85 7.07
C GLN A 95 -12.09 8.08 6.27
N ILE A 96 -11.39 8.41 5.18
CA ILE A 96 -11.80 9.52 4.30
C ILE A 96 -13.20 9.31 3.73
N ILE A 97 -13.54 8.08 3.32
CA ILE A 97 -14.88 7.77 2.82
C ILE A 97 -15.94 8.01 3.90
N TYR A 98 -15.69 7.56 5.14
CA TYR A 98 -16.59 7.83 6.26
C TYR A 98 -16.74 9.33 6.53
N ASP A 99 -15.64 10.10 6.51
CA ASP A 99 -15.67 11.54 6.73
C ASP A 99 -16.45 12.28 5.62
N LEU A 100 -16.37 11.79 4.37
CA LEU A 100 -17.16 12.31 3.25
C LEU A 100 -18.65 12.00 3.40
N GLU A 101 -19.01 10.82 3.89
CA GLU A 101 -20.40 10.45 4.20
C GLU A 101 -20.98 11.32 5.34
N GLU A 102 -20.17 11.61 6.37
CA GLU A 102 -20.55 12.51 7.47
C GLU A 102 -20.80 13.93 6.95
N LEU A 103 -19.94 14.44 6.06
CA LEU A 103 -20.15 15.75 5.43
C LEU A 103 -21.45 15.81 4.61
N ASP A 104 -21.81 14.74 3.91
CA ASP A 104 -23.08 14.69 3.18
C ASP A 104 -24.28 14.75 4.13
N TYR A 105 -24.21 14.03 5.25
CA TYR A 105 -25.22 14.12 6.30
C TYR A 105 -25.37 15.55 6.85
N ASP A 106 -24.24 16.21 7.15
CA ASP A 106 -24.24 17.59 7.64
C ASP A 106 -24.85 18.57 6.63
N ARG A 107 -24.57 18.40 5.33
CA ARG A 107 -25.21 19.20 4.27
C ARG A 107 -26.70 18.99 4.22
N GLN A 108 -27.17 17.75 4.31
CA GLN A 108 -28.60 17.44 4.30
C GLN A 108 -29.28 18.10 5.49
N LYS A 109 -28.72 17.96 6.68
CA LYS A 109 -29.23 18.59 7.91
C LYS A 109 -29.31 20.11 7.77
N LEU A 110 -28.24 20.74 7.29
CA LEU A 110 -28.20 22.19 7.12
C LEU A 110 -29.23 22.68 6.08
N ALA A 111 -29.42 21.93 4.99
CA ALA A 111 -30.45 22.22 4.01
C ALA A 111 -31.88 22.13 4.59
N PHE A 112 -32.14 21.16 5.49
CA PHE A 112 -33.42 21.06 6.20
C PHE A 112 -33.65 22.24 7.14
N GLU A 113 -32.64 22.62 7.94
CA GLU A 113 -32.72 23.75 8.87
C GLU A 113 -32.99 25.08 8.12
N GLU A 114 -32.33 25.31 6.98
CA GLU A 114 -32.58 26.50 6.14
C GLU A 114 -33.99 26.54 5.52
N ILE A 115 -34.66 25.39 5.39
CA ILE A 115 -36.04 25.29 4.92
C ILE A 115 -37.04 25.56 6.05
N GLU A 116 -36.79 25.11 7.28
CA GLU A 116 -37.67 25.36 8.43
C GLU A 116 -37.64 26.82 8.92
N GLU A 117 -36.55 27.56 8.68
CA GLU A 117 -36.42 28.97 9.04
C GLU A 117 -37.05 29.96 8.03
N ARG A 118 -37.59 29.47 6.91
CA ARG A 118 -38.24 30.28 5.85
C ARG A 118 -39.77 30.21 5.89
#